data_AF-A0A9C7UW27-F1
#
_entry.id   AF-A0A9C7UW27-F1
#
_cell.length_a   1.000
_cell.length_b   1.000
_cell.length_c   1.000
_cell.angle_alpha   90.00
_cell.angle_beta   90.00
_cell.angle_gamma   90.00
#
_symmetry.space_group_name_H-M   'P 1'
#
loop_
_entity.id
_entity.type
_entity.pdbx_description
1 polymer ?
#
loop_
_entity_poly.entity_id
_entity_poly.type
_entity_poly.pdbx_seq_one_letter_code
_entity_poly.pdbx_strand_id
1 'polypeptide(L)'
;MTDERDPDEIIGDLDGPVLLFDGVCNLCNAAVRFTVRFDESGTFRFAPLQSAVGRALLDRHGLSTDEFDSVVLVEGDDCYTRSTAALRVCRRLDGPWPLLYPLVFLPAALRDPVYDLIATHRYRLFGRTDECQIPDPELRERFVERALDTV
;
A
#
# COMPACT_ATOMS: atom_id res chain seq x y z
N MET A 1 -15.97 -24.88 -9.63
CA MET A 1 -16.74 -23.63 -9.61
C MET A 1 -16.12 -22.82 -8.51
N THR A 2 -15.21 -21.93 -8.89
CA THR A 2 -14.44 -21.09 -7.96
C THR A 2 -15.41 -20.21 -7.19
N ASP A 3 -15.34 -20.33 -5.86
CA ASP A 3 -15.92 -19.44 -4.89
C ASP A 3 -15.09 -18.14 -4.93
N GLU A 4 -15.28 -17.33 -5.97
CA GLU A 4 -14.76 -15.97 -6.00
C GLU A 4 -15.66 -15.14 -5.08
N ARG A 5 -15.30 -15.07 -3.78
CA ARG A 5 -15.95 -14.15 -2.84
C ARG A 5 -15.96 -12.76 -3.46
N ASP A 6 -17.11 -12.09 -3.37
CA ASP A 6 -17.30 -10.75 -3.90
C ASP A 6 -16.22 -9.83 -3.29
N PRO A 7 -15.44 -9.10 -4.10
CA PRO A 7 -14.45 -8.16 -3.60
C PRO A 7 -15.04 -7.20 -2.55
N ASP A 8 -16.30 -6.81 -2.67
CA ASP A 8 -16.97 -5.93 -1.71
C ASP A 8 -17.19 -6.59 -0.34
N GLU A 9 -17.42 -7.89 -0.29
CA GLU A 9 -17.55 -8.67 0.95
C GLU A 9 -16.18 -8.79 1.64
N ILE A 10 -15.13 -9.07 0.86
CA ILE A 10 -13.75 -9.09 1.36
C ILE A 10 -13.39 -7.74 1.95
N ILE A 11 -13.73 -6.64 1.26
CA ILE A 11 -13.46 -5.28 1.74
C ILE A 11 -14.20 -4.98 3.05
N GLY A 12 -15.44 -5.47 3.18
CA GLY A 12 -16.24 -5.33 4.40
C GLY A 12 -15.66 -6.09 5.61
N ASP A 13 -14.97 -7.21 5.36
CA ASP A 13 -14.35 -8.06 6.38
C ASP A 13 -12.89 -7.69 6.71
N LEU A 14 -12.34 -6.64 6.10
CA LEU A 14 -10.96 -6.20 6.39
C LEU A 14 -10.87 -5.52 7.75
N ASP A 15 -10.44 -6.27 8.76
CA ASP A 15 -10.00 -5.75 10.05
C ASP A 15 -8.62 -5.06 9.93
N GLY A 16 -8.57 -3.89 9.30
CA GLY A 16 -7.39 -3.02 9.32
C GLY A 16 -7.04 -2.30 8.01
N PRO A 17 -6.05 -1.41 8.06
CA PRO A 17 -5.58 -0.65 6.91
C PRO A 17 -4.94 -1.55 5.85
N VAL A 18 -5.28 -1.31 4.58
CA VAL A 18 -4.76 -2.07 3.44
C VAL A 18 -3.84 -1.20 2.60
N LEU A 19 -2.60 -1.63 2.44
CA LEU A 19 -1.61 -0.98 1.60
C LEU A 19 -1.60 -1.64 0.22
N LEU A 20 -2.10 -0.91 -0.77
CA LEU A 20 -2.05 -1.27 -2.16
C LEU A 20 -0.71 -0.85 -2.78
N PHE A 21 -0.11 -1.74 -3.55
CA PHE A 21 1.20 -1.50 -4.15
C PHE A 21 1.30 -2.06 -5.58
N ASP A 22 2.25 -1.52 -6.35
CA ASP A 22 2.58 -2.00 -7.68
C ASP A 22 3.84 -2.87 -7.64
N GLY A 23 3.70 -4.14 -8.04
CA GLY A 23 4.78 -5.14 -8.00
C GLY A 23 5.94 -4.85 -8.95
N VAL A 24 5.75 -4.05 -10.01
CA VAL A 24 6.84 -3.66 -10.93
C VAL A 24 7.63 -2.44 -10.44
N CYS A 25 7.11 -1.74 -9.43
CA CYS A 25 7.70 -0.52 -8.91
C CYS A 25 8.57 -0.79 -7.68
N ASN A 26 9.89 -0.63 -7.84
CA ASN A 26 10.86 -0.83 -6.75
C ASN A 26 10.64 0.09 -5.54
N LEU A 27 10.16 1.31 -5.77
CA LEU A 27 9.80 2.22 -4.68
C LEU A 27 8.61 1.67 -3.88
N CYS A 28 7.59 1.17 -4.56
CA CYS A 28 6.43 0.57 -3.90
C CYS A 28 6.83 -0.69 -3.12
N ASN A 29 7.63 -1.56 -3.73
CA ASN A 29 8.17 -2.75 -3.08
C ASN A 29 9.03 -2.40 -1.85
N ALA A 30 9.88 -1.37 -1.95
CA ALA A 30 10.67 -0.89 -0.82
C ALA A 30 9.79 -0.36 0.31
N ALA A 31 8.73 0.39 0.00
CA ALA A 31 7.78 0.90 0.99
C ALA A 31 7.01 -0.24 1.70
N VAL A 32 6.59 -1.27 0.95
CA VAL A 32 5.94 -2.45 1.52
C VAL A 32 6.90 -3.21 2.44
N ARG A 33 8.12 -3.53 1.99
CA ARG A 33 9.13 -4.21 2.81
C ARG A 33 9.48 -3.42 4.06
N PHE A 34 9.58 -2.10 3.94
CA PHE A 34 9.76 -1.20 5.08
C PHE A 34 8.60 -1.31 6.07
N THR A 35 7.36 -1.29 5.57
CA THR A 35 6.16 -1.44 6.41
C THR A 35 6.16 -2.78 7.13
N VAL A 36 6.36 -3.89 6.43
CA VAL A 36 6.42 -5.24 7.05
C VAL A 36 7.47 -5.31 8.15
N ARG A 37 8.66 -4.76 7.90
CA ARG A 37 9.78 -4.78 8.84
C ARG A 37 9.51 -4.03 10.14
N PHE A 38 8.68 -2.99 10.10
CA PHE A 38 8.44 -2.09 11.23
C PHE A 38 7.00 -2.13 11.76
N ASP A 39 6.16 -2.99 11.17
CA ASP A 39 4.83 -3.34 11.65
C ASP A 39 4.93 -4.71 12.34
N GLU A 40 5.58 -4.76 13.50
CA GLU A 40 5.66 -5.99 14.30
C GLU A 40 4.25 -6.36 14.82
N SER A 41 3.39 -5.36 15.02
CA SER A 41 2.00 -5.53 15.44
C SER A 41 1.10 -6.25 14.42
N GLY A 42 1.49 -6.30 13.15
CA GLY A 42 0.69 -6.94 12.09
C GLY A 42 -0.59 -6.18 11.75
N THR A 43 -0.59 -4.87 11.93
CA THR A 43 -1.76 -4.01 11.70
C THR A 43 -2.07 -3.85 10.21
N PHE A 44 -1.06 -3.84 9.34
CA PHE A 44 -1.25 -3.59 7.91
C PHE A 44 -1.46 -4.88 7.12
N ARG A 45 -2.44 -4.84 6.21
CA ARG A 45 -2.63 -5.82 5.14
C ARG A 45 -2.08 -5.27 3.83
N PHE A 46 -1.71 -6.17 2.91
CA PHE A 46 -1.15 -5.78 1.62
C PHE A 46 -1.94 -6.40 0.47
N ALA A 47 -2.12 -5.66 -0.60
CA ALA A 47 -2.70 -6.21 -1.83
C ALA A 47 -2.04 -5.57 -3.07
N PRO A 48 -1.80 -6.33 -4.15
CA PRO A 48 -1.37 -5.76 -5.41
C PRO A 48 -2.47 -4.86 -5.98
N LEU A 49 -2.12 -3.71 -6.56
CA LEU A 49 -3.08 -2.86 -7.28
C LEU A 49 -3.75 -3.59 -8.45
N GLN A 50 -3.08 -4.60 -9.02
CA GLN A 50 -3.56 -5.39 -10.14
C GLN A 50 -4.49 -6.54 -9.73
N SER A 51 -4.69 -6.79 -8.45
CA SER A 51 -5.54 -7.88 -7.98
C SER A 51 -7.03 -7.53 -8.03
N ALA A 52 -7.89 -8.55 -7.92
CA ALA A 52 -9.34 -8.33 -7.89
C ALA A 52 -9.76 -7.41 -6.73
N VAL A 53 -9.22 -7.64 -5.52
CA VAL A 53 -9.47 -6.81 -4.33
C VAL A 53 -8.88 -5.41 -4.50
N GLY A 54 -7.65 -5.31 -5.01
CA GLY A 54 -7.01 -4.01 -5.27
C GLY A 54 -7.81 -3.16 -6.25
N ARG A 55 -8.29 -3.76 -7.35
CA ARG A 55 -9.14 -3.09 -8.34
C ARG A 55 -10.49 -2.66 -7.75
N ALA A 56 -11.14 -3.52 -6.98
CA ALA A 56 -12.41 -3.17 -6.34
C ALA A 56 -12.27 -2.04 -5.31
N LEU A 57 -11.21 -2.07 -4.50
CA LEU A 57 -10.88 -0.98 -3.57
C LEU A 57 -10.67 0.34 -4.32
N LEU A 58 -9.93 0.33 -5.42
CA LEU A 58 -9.72 1.52 -6.24
C LEU A 58 -11.03 2.03 -6.87
N ASP A 59 -11.83 1.13 -7.44
CA ASP A 59 -13.11 1.49 -8.08
C ASP A 59 -14.08 2.11 -7.07
N ARG A 60 -14.17 1.55 -5.86
CA ARG A 60 -14.97 2.10 -4.75
C ARG A 60 -14.55 3.52 -4.36
N HIS A 61 -13.27 3.86 -4.52
CA HIS A 61 -12.76 5.20 -4.25
C HIS A 61 -12.65 6.10 -5.51
N GLY A 62 -13.17 5.65 -6.67
CA GLY A 62 -13.16 6.40 -7.92
C GLY A 62 -11.75 6.62 -8.50
N LEU A 63 -10.86 5.67 -8.26
CA LEU A 63 -9.44 5.74 -8.54
C LEU A 63 -9.05 4.78 -9.69
N SER A 64 -8.26 5.26 -10.65
CA SER A 64 -7.87 4.49 -11.85
C SER A 64 -6.57 3.72 -11.66
N THR A 65 -6.52 2.42 -11.97
CA THR A 65 -5.31 1.58 -11.86
C THR A 65 -4.11 2.07 -12.67
N ASP A 66 -4.33 2.91 -13.68
CA ASP A 66 -3.31 3.28 -14.67
C ASP A 66 -2.40 4.44 -14.26
N GLU A 67 -2.74 5.18 -13.18
CA GLU A 67 -2.05 6.41 -12.79
C GLU A 67 -1.41 6.36 -11.39
N PHE A 68 -1.00 5.16 -10.93
CA PHE A 68 -0.35 5.05 -9.62
C PHE A 68 1.16 5.22 -9.66
N ASP A 69 1.58 6.42 -9.25
CA ASP A 69 2.99 6.72 -9.03
C ASP A 69 3.53 6.25 -7.66
N SER A 70 2.66 5.77 -6.77
CA SER A 70 2.98 5.47 -5.36
C SER A 70 2.16 4.33 -4.76
N VAL A 71 2.53 3.88 -3.56
CA VAL A 71 1.65 3.08 -2.70
C VAL A 71 0.39 3.86 -2.35
N VAL A 72 -0.72 3.12 -2.17
CA VAL A 72 -2.02 3.66 -1.78
C VAL A 72 -2.44 2.99 -0.48
N LEU A 73 -2.83 3.77 0.50
CA LEU A 73 -3.31 3.28 1.78
C LEU A 73 -4.83 3.45 1.83
N VAL A 74 -5.55 2.35 1.94
CA VAL A 74 -6.99 2.34 2.16
C VAL A 74 -7.28 2.04 3.62
N GLU A 75 -8.16 2.85 4.21
CA GLU A 75 -8.58 2.74 5.60
C GLU A 75 -10.07 3.03 5.72
N GLY A 76 -10.87 1.96 5.83
CA GLY A 76 -12.32 2.07 5.80
C GLY A 76 -12.80 2.72 4.50
N ASP A 77 -13.51 3.83 4.61
CA ASP A 77 -14.02 4.59 3.46
C ASP A 77 -13.04 5.66 2.93
N ASP A 78 -11.86 5.80 3.55
CA ASP A 78 -10.86 6.77 3.13
C ASP A 78 -9.71 6.13 2.34
N CYS A 79 -9.26 6.85 1.31
CA CYS A 79 -8.09 6.48 0.53
C CYS A 79 -7.02 7.57 0.59
N TYR A 80 -5.79 7.17 0.92
CA TYR A 80 -4.64 8.05 1.06
C TYR A 80 -3.54 7.68 0.07
N THR A 81 -2.93 8.68 -0.55
CA THR A 81 -1.84 8.50 -1.52
C THR A 81 -0.64 9.37 -1.15
N ARG A 82 0.48 9.17 -1.87
CA ARG A 82 1.68 10.00 -1.80
C ARG A 82 2.25 10.16 -0.37
N SER A 83 2.69 11.39 -0.04
CA SER A 83 3.24 11.77 1.25
C SER A 83 2.28 11.47 2.40
N THR A 84 0.97 11.63 2.17
CA THR A 84 -0.06 11.39 3.17
C THR A 84 -0.17 9.90 3.53
N ALA A 85 -0.13 9.01 2.53
CA ALA A 85 -0.09 7.57 2.75
C ALA A 85 1.16 7.19 3.56
N ALA A 86 2.34 7.65 3.14
CA ALA A 86 3.60 7.34 3.82
C ALA A 86 3.59 7.79 5.30
N LEU A 87 3.13 9.01 5.58
CA LEU A 87 3.07 9.53 6.95
C LEU A 87 2.05 8.77 7.82
N ARG A 88 0.91 8.38 7.24
CA ARG A 88 -0.08 7.55 7.94
C ARG A 88 0.41 6.14 8.22
N VAL A 89 1.16 5.55 7.29
CA VAL A 89 1.86 4.29 7.53
C VAL A 89 2.80 4.47 8.72
N CYS A 90 3.72 5.44 8.67
CA CYS A 90 4.68 5.72 9.75
C CYS A 90 4.02 5.96 11.11
N ARG A 91 2.81 6.52 11.17
CA ARG A 91 2.06 6.73 12.42
C ARG A 91 1.71 5.42 13.13
N ARG A 92 1.45 4.35 12.39
CA ARG A 92 1.03 3.05 12.93
C ARG A 92 2.16 2.02 12.96
N LEU A 93 3.33 2.36 12.45
CA LEU A 93 4.52 1.54 12.62
C LEU A 93 5.00 1.58 14.08
N ASP A 94 5.68 0.52 14.50
CA ASP A 94 6.26 0.37 15.82
C ASP A 94 7.56 1.18 15.99
N GLY A 95 8.02 1.38 17.22
CA GLY A 95 9.29 2.08 17.49
C GLY A 95 9.23 3.61 17.29
N PRO A 96 10.29 4.26 16.76
CA PRO A 96 10.36 5.71 16.66
C PRO A 96 9.64 6.31 15.43
N TRP A 97 9.10 5.49 14.54
CA TRP A 97 8.45 5.95 13.29
C TRP A 97 7.23 6.86 13.49
N PRO A 98 6.38 6.66 14.52
CA PRO A 98 5.29 7.59 14.81
C PRO A 98 5.75 9.02 15.10
N LEU A 99 7.02 9.23 15.48
CA LEU A 99 7.61 10.57 15.67
C LEU A 99 7.76 11.36 14.36
N LEU A 100 7.67 10.72 13.20
CA LEU A 100 7.65 11.39 11.89
C LEU A 100 6.24 11.89 11.51
N TYR A 101 5.19 11.40 12.18
CA TYR A 101 3.82 11.79 11.88
C TYR A 101 3.53 13.31 12.01
N PRO A 102 4.14 14.08 12.93
CA PRO A 102 3.95 15.53 12.99
C PRO A 102 4.26 16.27 11.68
N LEU A 103 5.04 15.68 10.77
CA LEU A 103 5.26 16.23 9.42
C LEU A 103 3.96 16.32 8.60
N VAL A 104 2.87 15.67 9.02
CA VAL A 104 1.54 15.84 8.41
C VAL A 104 0.98 17.25 8.62
N PHE A 105 1.43 17.97 9.65
CA PHE A 105 1.08 19.38 9.87
C PHE A 105 1.80 20.30 8.88
N LEU A 106 2.86 19.83 8.22
CA LEU A 106 3.49 20.57 7.14
C LEU A 106 2.50 20.62 5.96
N PRO A 107 2.20 21.82 5.40
CA PRO A 107 1.23 21.96 4.33
C PRO A 107 1.60 21.08 3.14
N ALA A 108 0.59 20.48 2.51
CA ALA A 108 0.72 19.64 1.32
C ALA A 108 1.63 20.30 0.26
N ALA A 109 1.50 21.63 0.08
CA ALA A 109 2.32 22.42 -0.83
C ALA A 109 3.84 22.40 -0.57
N LEU A 110 4.31 21.99 0.60
CA LEU A 110 5.73 21.81 0.91
C LEU A 110 6.17 20.35 0.84
N ARG A 111 5.31 19.41 1.24
CA ARG A 111 5.64 17.97 1.27
C ARG A 111 5.41 17.27 -0.07
N ASP A 112 4.39 17.67 -0.82
CA ASP A 112 4.01 17.03 -2.08
C ASP A 112 4.99 17.34 -3.20
N PRO A 113 5.61 18.53 -3.35
CA PRO A 113 6.65 18.73 -4.36
C PRO A 113 7.90 17.88 -4.12
N VAL A 114 8.28 17.67 -2.86
CA VAL A 114 9.39 16.77 -2.49
C VAL A 114 9.01 15.34 -2.84
N TYR A 115 7.79 14.94 -2.52
CA TYR A 115 7.27 13.62 -2.87
C TYR A 115 7.18 13.43 -4.39
N ASP A 116 6.63 14.40 -5.12
CA ASP A 116 6.47 14.40 -6.57
C ASP A 116 7.84 14.40 -7.25
N LEU A 117 8.86 15.05 -6.68
CA LEU A 117 10.23 14.95 -7.18
C LEU A 117 10.78 13.52 -7.03
N ILE A 118 10.57 12.88 -5.88
CA ILE A 118 10.95 11.49 -5.63
C ILE A 118 10.16 10.54 -6.54
N ALA A 119 8.86 10.77 -6.72
CA ALA A 119 7.98 10.00 -7.59
C ALA A 119 8.38 10.17 -9.07
N THR A 120 8.69 11.39 -9.51
CA THR A 120 9.17 11.66 -10.87
C THR A 120 10.54 11.02 -11.12
N HIS A 121 11.41 10.99 -10.11
CA HIS A 121 12.72 10.35 -10.18
C HIS A 121 12.68 8.87 -9.77
N ARG A 122 11.52 8.28 -9.45
CA ARG A 122 11.42 6.94 -8.83
C ARG A 122 12.06 5.87 -9.69
N TYR A 123 11.80 5.87 -10.99
CA TYR A 123 12.38 4.91 -11.91
C TYR A 123 13.87 5.17 -12.19
N ARG A 124 14.34 6.39 -11.93
CA ARG A 124 15.74 6.78 -12.12
C ARG A 124 16.58 6.54 -10.86
N LEU A 125 15.98 6.63 -9.68
CA LEU A 125 16.60 6.43 -8.36
C LEU A 125 16.49 4.97 -7.87
N PHE A 126 15.32 4.36 -8.05
CA PHE A 126 15.02 3.00 -7.58
C PHE A 126 14.93 1.98 -8.72
N GLY A 127 14.83 2.41 -9.97
CA GLY A 127 14.68 1.51 -11.11
C GLY A 127 13.25 0.98 -11.31
N ARG A 128 13.05 0.24 -12.39
CA ARG A 128 11.95 -0.71 -12.57
C ARG A 128 12.53 -2.10 -12.43
N THR A 129 11.76 -3.03 -11.89
CA THR A 129 12.14 -4.45 -11.90
C THR A 129 11.13 -5.19 -12.79
N ASP A 130 11.63 -5.89 -13.80
CA ASP A 130 10.84 -6.70 -14.74
C ASP A 130 10.45 -8.08 -14.16
N GLU A 131 11.02 -8.44 -13.01
CA GLU A 131 10.76 -9.70 -12.31
C GLU A 131 10.01 -9.45 -11.00
N CYS A 132 8.79 -10.00 -10.93
CA CYS A 132 8.04 -10.10 -9.69
C CYS A 132 8.90 -10.83 -8.64
N GLN A 133 9.60 -10.08 -7.80
CA GLN A 133 10.34 -10.65 -6.68
C GLN A 133 9.32 -11.20 -5.72
N ILE A 134 9.15 -12.51 -5.82
CA ILE A 134 8.32 -13.35 -4.97
C ILE A 134 8.35 -12.79 -3.54
N PRO A 135 7.19 -12.36 -3.00
CA PRO A 135 7.14 -11.61 -1.77
C PRO A 135 7.76 -12.41 -0.61
N ASP A 136 8.46 -11.69 0.28
CA ASP A 136 8.97 -12.22 1.54
C ASP A 136 7.90 -13.09 2.23
N PRO A 137 8.28 -14.22 2.85
CA PRO A 137 7.32 -15.13 3.48
C PRO A 137 6.42 -14.42 4.51
N GLU A 138 6.94 -13.40 5.21
CA GLU A 138 6.15 -12.55 6.13
C GLU A 138 5.11 -11.69 5.39
N LEU A 139 5.46 -11.18 4.21
CA LEU A 139 4.54 -10.41 3.38
C LEU A 139 3.41 -11.33 2.87
N ARG A 140 3.72 -12.59 2.50
CA ARG A 140 2.75 -13.62 2.09
C ARG A 140 1.64 -13.87 3.11
N GLU A 141 1.95 -13.82 4.40
CA GLU A 141 0.97 -14.04 5.47
C GLU A 141 0.03 -12.85 5.68
N ARG A 142 0.42 -11.67 5.19
CA ARG A 142 -0.35 -10.43 5.33
C ARG A 142 -1.07 -10.01 4.04
N PHE A 143 -1.02 -10.83 2.99
CA PHE A 143 -1.81 -10.57 1.78
C PHE A 143 -3.29 -10.84 2.02
N VAL A 144 -4.11 -9.93 1.52
CA VAL A 144 -5.57 -10.09 1.53
C VAL A 144 -6.00 -11.32 0.70
N GLU A 145 -5.24 -11.65 -0.35
CA GLU A 145 -5.52 -12.80 -1.24
C GLU A 145 -5.38 -14.17 -0.58
N ARG A 146 -4.59 -14.33 0.49
CA ARG A 146 -4.52 -15.63 1.18
C ARG A 146 -5.83 -16.02 1.89
N ALA A 147 -6.75 -15.06 2.06
CA ALA A 147 -8.11 -15.36 2.46
C ALA A 147 -8.94 -16.04 1.35
N LEU A 148 -8.39 -16.27 0.15
CA LEU A 148 -9.02 -16.98 -0.97
C LEU A 148 -8.40 -18.36 -1.25
N ASP A 149 -7.16 -18.61 -0.80
CA ASP A 149 -6.42 -19.86 -1.07
C ASP A 149 -6.52 -20.91 0.05
N THR A 150 -7.39 -20.72 1.05
CA THR A 150 -7.63 -21.73 2.10
C THR A 150 -8.97 -22.43 1.90
N VAL A 151 -9.12 -23.15 0.77
CA VAL A 151 -10.13 -24.22 0.59
C VAL A 151 -9.52 -25.37 -0.20
#